data_AF-A0A6I3DLK5-F1
#
_entry.id   AF-A0A6I3DLK5-F1
#
_cell.length_a   1.000
_cell.length_b   1.000
_cell.length_c   1.000
_cell.angle_alpha   90.00
_cell.angle_beta   90.00
_cell.angle_gamma   90.00
#
_symmetry.space_group_name_H-M   'P 1'
#
loop_
_entity.id
_entity.type
_entity.pdbx_description
1 polymer ?
#
loop_
_entity_poly.entity_id
_entity_poly.type
_entity_poly.pdbx_seq_one_letter_code
_entity_poly.pdbx_strand_id
1 'polypeptide(L)'
;MSAEKPQKITGNMRNVRYGEVLGVFVRGSDLYAEVWGTQMLHDCPLEWWNSLDPEALKTELGALGIKMNGPRNWVLDGFGNKTAHIEPVIRDFNGLPMRRIATVEFEPGAKPGTAPYEIRRVNRGAVFFWDKGTEVYELVRPDGEAYVMQALCTAVDPTLSLENLSELGSKLALPEGWSYRTRILEEDLVVDTSDHLATVVQDELENTYTLPY
;
A
#
# COMPACT_ATOMS: atom_id res chain seq x y z
N MET A 1 -24.08 -2.73 22.12
CA MET A 1 -24.23 -3.41 20.82
C MET A 1 -22.88 -4.00 20.49
N SER A 2 -22.77 -5.30 20.24
CA SER A 2 -21.51 -5.87 19.73
C SER A 2 -21.23 -5.20 18.40
N ALA A 3 -20.04 -4.63 18.20
CA ALA A 3 -19.62 -4.26 16.85
C ALA A 3 -19.74 -5.53 15.99
N GLU A 4 -20.43 -5.45 14.85
CA GLU A 4 -20.46 -6.56 13.90
C GLU A 4 -19.04 -6.84 13.42
N LYS A 5 -18.69 -8.11 13.28
CA LYS A 5 -17.40 -8.48 12.69
C LYS A 5 -17.31 -7.91 11.28
N PRO A 6 -16.16 -7.34 10.88
CA PRO A 6 -15.98 -6.86 9.51
C PRO A 6 -16.25 -7.97 8.50
N GLN A 7 -17.01 -7.67 7.44
CA GLN A 7 -17.32 -8.61 6.38
C GLN A 7 -16.49 -8.31 5.13
N LYS A 8 -16.03 -9.38 4.45
CA LYS A 8 -15.41 -9.28 3.13
C LYS A 8 -16.50 -9.08 2.08
N ILE A 9 -16.36 -8.02 1.30
CA ILE A 9 -17.35 -7.59 0.28
C ILE A 9 -16.80 -7.79 -1.12
N THR A 10 -15.47 -7.72 -1.28
CA THR A 10 -14.78 -8.03 -2.54
C THR A 10 -13.72 -9.07 -2.24
N GLY A 11 -13.78 -10.22 -2.92
CA GLY A 11 -12.76 -11.28 -2.83
C GLY A 11 -11.97 -11.42 -4.13
N ASN A 12 -11.13 -12.45 -4.21
CA ASN A 12 -10.27 -12.76 -5.36
C ASN A 12 -9.33 -11.62 -5.75
N MET A 13 -8.83 -10.89 -4.75
CA MET A 13 -7.93 -9.76 -4.98
C MET A 13 -6.46 -10.18 -5.10
N ARG A 14 -6.10 -11.38 -4.65
CA ARG A 14 -4.71 -11.84 -4.70
C ARG A 14 -4.19 -11.86 -6.14
N ASN A 15 -3.00 -11.30 -6.31
CA ASN A 15 -2.33 -11.04 -7.58
C ASN A 15 -3.01 -10.02 -8.52
N VAL A 16 -4.11 -9.36 -8.14
CA VAL A 16 -4.70 -8.31 -8.98
C VAL A 16 -3.78 -7.10 -9.02
N ARG A 17 -3.47 -6.64 -10.23
CA ARG A 17 -2.59 -5.50 -10.47
C ARG A 17 -3.33 -4.18 -10.22
N TYR A 18 -2.60 -3.22 -9.66
CA TYR A 18 -3.03 -1.84 -9.49
C TYR A 18 -1.81 -0.90 -9.56
N GLY A 19 -2.07 0.40 -9.60
CA GLY A 19 -1.04 1.44 -9.60
C GLY A 19 -1.45 2.59 -8.70
N GLU A 20 -0.47 3.28 -8.11
CA GLU A 20 -0.68 4.42 -7.23
C GLU A 20 0.29 5.56 -7.55
N VAL A 21 -0.24 6.77 -7.75
CA VAL A 21 0.53 8.01 -7.84
C VAL A 21 0.33 8.78 -6.55
N LEU A 22 1.43 9.12 -5.87
CA LEU A 22 1.38 9.94 -4.65
C LEU A 22 1.81 11.36 -4.99
N GLY A 23 0.87 12.30 -4.86
CA GLY A 23 1.16 13.73 -4.91
C GLY A 23 1.49 14.25 -3.51
N VAL A 24 2.68 14.80 -3.33
CA VAL A 24 3.12 15.37 -2.04
C VAL A 24 2.78 16.86 -2.00
N PHE A 25 2.19 17.32 -0.91
CA PHE A 25 1.71 18.68 -0.71
C PHE A 25 2.17 19.23 0.64
N VAL A 26 2.10 20.56 0.78
CA VAL A 26 2.40 21.28 2.01
C VAL A 26 1.09 21.72 2.66
N ARG A 27 0.95 21.50 3.97
CA ARG A 27 -0.15 22.00 4.81
C ARG A 27 0.46 22.74 6.00
N GLY A 28 0.50 24.07 5.93
CA GLY A 28 1.25 24.86 6.91
C GLY A 28 2.75 24.61 6.79
N SER A 29 3.38 24.10 7.85
CA SER A 29 4.78 23.66 7.84
C SER A 29 4.96 22.18 7.51
N ASP A 30 3.89 21.41 7.49
CA ASP A 30 3.93 19.94 7.43
C ASP A 30 3.67 19.43 6.02
N LEU A 31 4.13 18.21 5.76
CA LEU A 31 3.90 17.51 4.50
C LEU A 31 2.77 16.49 4.66
N TYR A 32 2.00 16.33 3.59
CA TYR A 32 1.09 15.19 3.43
C TYR A 32 1.14 14.72 1.98
N ALA A 33 0.75 13.48 1.71
CA ALA A 33 0.56 13.00 0.34
C ALA A 33 -0.88 12.56 0.10
N GLU A 34 -1.41 12.84 -1.08
CA GLU A 34 -2.63 12.22 -1.57
C GLU A 34 -2.27 10.98 -2.40
N VAL A 35 -2.93 9.86 -2.10
CA VAL A 35 -2.76 8.60 -2.84
C VAL A 35 -3.85 8.51 -3.91
N TRP A 36 -3.45 8.60 -5.16
CA TRP A 36 -4.31 8.40 -6.33
C TRP A 36 -4.11 6.99 -6.86
N GLY A 37 -5.16 6.18 -6.89
CA GLY A 37 -5.04 4.75 -7.15
C GLY A 37 -6.07 4.23 -8.15
N THR A 38 -5.71 3.16 -8.86
CA THR A 38 -6.56 2.51 -9.88
C THR A 38 -7.49 1.43 -9.30
N GLN A 39 -7.42 1.18 -7.98
CA GLN A 39 -8.16 0.12 -7.32
C GLN A 39 -9.65 0.20 -7.59
N MET A 40 -10.22 -0.93 -8.02
CA MET A 40 -11.63 -1.09 -8.38
C MET A 40 -12.09 -0.27 -9.60
N LEU A 41 -11.17 0.31 -10.37
CA LEU A 41 -11.47 1.00 -11.63
C LEU A 41 -11.06 0.15 -12.83
N HIS A 42 -9.83 -0.38 -12.82
CA HIS A 42 -9.26 -1.27 -13.83
C HIS A 42 -7.97 -1.90 -13.28
N ASP A 43 -7.35 -2.80 -14.03
CA ASP A 43 -6.17 -3.59 -13.63
C ASP A 43 -4.83 -2.86 -13.82
N CYS A 44 -4.84 -1.52 -13.93
CA CYS A 44 -3.67 -0.71 -14.28
C CYS A 44 -2.85 -1.25 -15.48
N PRO A 45 -3.38 -1.18 -16.73
CA PRO A 45 -2.64 -1.62 -17.90
C PRO A 45 -1.23 -1.01 -17.96
N LEU A 46 -0.22 -1.85 -18.17
CA LEU A 46 1.18 -1.44 -18.08
C LEU A 46 1.54 -0.36 -19.12
N GLU A 47 0.95 -0.44 -20.32
CA GLU A 47 1.11 0.59 -21.36
C GLU A 47 0.61 1.96 -20.89
N TRP A 48 -0.56 2.01 -20.25
CA TRP A 48 -1.12 3.25 -19.72
C TRP A 48 -0.28 3.78 -18.56
N TRP A 49 0.14 2.90 -17.64
CA TRP A 49 1.02 3.27 -16.53
C TRP A 49 2.35 3.85 -17.00
N ASN A 50 2.99 3.21 -17.98
CA ASN A 50 4.27 3.64 -18.52
C ASN A 50 4.17 4.92 -19.37
N SER A 51 2.96 5.32 -19.76
CA SER A 51 2.71 6.58 -20.47
C SER A 51 2.63 7.81 -19.55
N LEU A 52 2.61 7.61 -18.22
CA LEU A 52 2.56 8.70 -17.26
C LEU A 52 3.88 9.48 -17.22
N ASP A 53 3.78 10.81 -17.18
CA ASP A 53 4.92 11.71 -16.96
C ASP A 53 4.83 12.31 -15.54
N PRO A 54 5.73 11.93 -14.62
CA PRO A 54 5.72 12.43 -13.24
C PRO A 54 5.83 13.97 -13.12
N GLU A 55 6.55 14.65 -14.02
CA GLU A 55 6.68 16.12 -13.96
C GLU A 55 5.43 16.81 -14.50
N ALA A 56 4.77 16.23 -15.50
CA ALA A 56 3.45 16.70 -15.95
C ALA A 56 2.41 16.53 -14.84
N LEU A 57 2.37 15.37 -14.18
CA LEU A 57 1.47 15.08 -13.06
C LEU A 57 1.72 16.02 -11.88
N LYS A 58 2.99 16.29 -11.57
CA LYS A 58 3.36 17.26 -10.52
C LYS A 58 2.77 18.64 -10.80
N THR A 59 2.87 19.09 -12.05
CA THR A 59 2.34 20.38 -12.51
C THR A 59 0.82 20.39 -12.47
N GLU A 60 0.16 19.35 -13.00
CA GLU A 60 -1.30 19.22 -13.04
C GLU A 60 -1.91 19.20 -11.64
N LEU A 61 -1.29 18.47 -10.71
CA LEU A 61 -1.76 18.36 -9.33
C LEU A 61 -1.41 19.59 -8.49
N GLY A 62 -0.45 20.42 -8.93
CA GLY A 62 0.15 21.46 -8.09
C GLY A 62 0.93 20.89 -6.90
N ALA A 63 1.51 19.70 -7.08
CA ALA A 63 2.22 18.98 -6.03
C ALA A 63 3.68 19.49 -5.89
N LEU A 64 4.24 19.38 -4.69
CA LEU A 64 5.66 19.59 -4.42
C LEU A 64 6.52 18.50 -5.08
N GLY A 65 5.99 17.29 -5.18
CA GLY A 65 6.64 16.15 -5.81
C GLY A 65 5.67 15.01 -6.09
N ILE A 66 6.08 14.11 -6.98
CA ILE A 66 5.34 12.91 -7.35
C ILE A 66 6.18 11.69 -6.99
N LYS A 67 5.54 10.72 -6.32
CA LYS A 67 6.07 9.36 -6.21
C LYS A 67 5.21 8.43 -7.07
N MET A 68 5.84 7.80 -8.05
CA MET A 68 5.27 6.67 -8.76
C MET A 68 5.38 5.44 -7.87
N ASN A 69 4.26 4.98 -7.32
CA ASN A 69 4.21 3.93 -6.31
C ASN A 69 3.63 2.65 -6.92
N GLY A 70 4.26 2.13 -7.98
CA GLY A 70 3.82 0.94 -8.69
C GLY A 70 4.48 0.73 -10.06
N PRO A 71 4.00 -0.26 -10.85
CA PRO A 71 2.79 -1.05 -10.61
C PRO A 71 2.97 -2.07 -9.48
N ARG A 72 1.84 -2.46 -8.88
CA ARG A 72 1.76 -3.33 -7.71
C ARG A 72 0.79 -4.46 -7.94
N ASN A 73 0.95 -5.55 -7.21
CA ASN A 73 -0.02 -6.64 -7.14
C ASN A 73 -0.41 -6.87 -5.68
N TRP A 74 -1.69 -7.04 -5.43
CA TRP A 74 -2.18 -7.38 -4.09
C TRP A 74 -1.68 -8.75 -3.64
N VAL A 75 -1.34 -8.84 -2.37
CA VAL A 75 -0.96 -10.08 -1.67
C VAL A 75 -2.07 -10.50 -0.68
N LEU A 76 -2.97 -9.58 -0.34
CA LEU A 76 -4.24 -9.85 0.33
C LEU A 76 -5.25 -10.55 -0.59
N ASP A 77 -6.28 -11.13 0.01
CA ASP A 77 -7.32 -11.92 -0.68
C ASP A 77 -8.62 -11.13 -0.92
N GLY A 78 -8.89 -10.10 -0.12
CA GLY A 78 -10.09 -9.29 -0.28
C GLY A 78 -10.17 -8.00 0.53
N PHE A 79 -11.25 -7.26 0.27
CA PHE A 79 -11.59 -5.99 0.91
C PHE A 79 -12.96 -6.07 1.60
N GLY A 80 -13.10 -5.38 2.72
CA GLY A 80 -14.38 -5.11 3.37
C GLY A 80 -14.94 -3.73 3.07
N ASN A 81 -15.85 -3.27 3.93
CA ASN A 81 -16.40 -1.92 3.84
C ASN A 81 -15.29 -0.89 4.00
N LYS A 82 -15.26 0.09 3.08
CA LYS A 82 -14.36 1.23 3.21
C LYS A 82 -15.09 2.36 3.94
N THR A 83 -14.48 2.87 5.00
CA THR A 83 -14.90 4.12 5.62
C THR A 83 -14.28 5.28 4.85
N ALA A 84 -15.14 6.15 4.31
CA ALA A 84 -14.70 7.29 3.51
C ALA A 84 -14.20 8.43 4.42
N HIS A 85 -12.95 8.33 4.89
CA HIS A 85 -12.30 9.44 5.60
C HIS A 85 -11.81 10.57 4.69
N ILE A 86 -11.85 10.35 3.37
CA ILE A 86 -11.51 11.34 2.36
C ILE A 86 -12.54 11.31 1.23
N GLU A 87 -12.88 12.49 0.71
CA GLU A 87 -13.75 12.62 -0.45
C GLU A 87 -13.12 11.95 -1.68
N PRO A 88 -13.81 10.96 -2.28
CA PRO A 88 -13.33 10.30 -3.47
C PRO A 88 -13.45 11.23 -4.68
N VAL A 89 -12.32 11.68 -5.18
CA VAL A 89 -12.23 12.42 -6.45
C VAL A 89 -11.69 11.47 -7.50
N ILE A 90 -12.35 11.40 -8.66
CA ILE A 90 -11.83 10.70 -9.84
C ILE A 90 -11.16 11.74 -10.74
N ARG A 91 -9.96 11.44 -11.21
CA ARG A 91 -9.22 12.21 -12.22
C ARG A 91 -8.67 11.27 -13.27
N ASP A 92 -8.50 11.80 -14.48
CA ASP A 92 -7.82 11.08 -15.55
C ASP A 92 -6.38 11.57 -15.64
N PHE A 93 -5.43 10.65 -15.50
CA PHE A 93 -4.01 10.93 -15.64
C PHE A 93 -3.54 10.37 -16.97
N ASN A 94 -3.58 11.19 -18.02
CA ASN A 94 -3.17 10.81 -19.38
C ASN A 94 -3.85 9.52 -19.88
N GLY A 95 -5.17 9.41 -19.75
CA GLY A 95 -5.94 8.22 -20.13
C GLY A 95 -5.95 7.10 -19.09
N LEU A 96 -5.39 7.34 -17.90
CA LEU A 96 -5.46 6.43 -16.75
C LEU A 96 -6.41 7.01 -15.67
N PRO A 97 -7.68 6.55 -15.60
CA PRO A 97 -8.58 6.96 -14.53
C PRO A 97 -8.07 6.52 -13.15
N MET A 98 -7.88 7.47 -12.25
CA MET A 98 -7.48 7.21 -10.87
C MET A 98 -8.44 7.85 -9.89
N ARG A 99 -8.58 7.25 -8.71
CA ARG A 99 -9.38 7.77 -7.61
C ARG A 99 -8.48 8.15 -6.44
N ARG A 100 -8.73 9.28 -5.80
CA ARG A 100 -8.11 9.60 -4.50
C ARG A 100 -8.63 8.63 -3.44
N ILE A 101 -7.74 7.78 -2.93
CA ILE A 101 -8.11 6.67 -2.04
C ILE A 101 -7.60 6.81 -0.61
N ALA A 102 -6.59 7.64 -0.35
CA ALA A 102 -6.03 7.83 0.99
C ALA A 102 -5.22 9.13 1.08
N THR A 103 -4.86 9.52 2.31
CA THR A 103 -3.72 10.41 2.57
C THR A 103 -2.63 9.70 3.36
N VAL A 104 -1.38 10.08 3.11
CA VAL A 104 -0.24 9.71 3.96
C VAL A 104 0.14 10.94 4.78
N GLU A 105 0.17 10.78 6.09
CA GLU A 105 0.61 11.81 7.01
C GLU A 105 2.11 11.64 7.27
N PHE A 106 2.86 12.74 7.20
CA PHE A 106 4.27 12.76 7.53
C PHE A 106 4.46 13.27 8.95
N GLU A 107 5.54 12.82 9.60
CA GLU A 107 5.92 13.36 10.90
C GLU A 107 6.25 14.88 10.78
N PRO A 108 5.95 15.69 11.80
CA PRO A 108 6.29 17.11 11.79
C PRO A 108 7.78 17.35 11.51
N GLY A 109 8.07 18.25 10.57
CA GLY A 109 9.45 18.56 10.15
C GLY A 109 10.11 17.51 9.25
N ALA A 110 9.37 16.48 8.80
CA ALA A 110 9.86 15.55 7.80
C ALA A 110 10.23 16.26 6.49
N LYS A 111 11.26 15.74 5.82
CA LYS A 111 11.61 16.18 4.47
C LYS A 111 10.89 15.31 3.43
N PRO A 112 10.60 15.85 2.24
CA PRO A 112 10.09 15.02 1.15
C PRO A 112 11.10 13.91 0.83
N GLY A 113 10.63 12.67 0.77
CA GLY A 113 11.48 11.52 0.46
C GLY A 113 10.87 10.18 0.88
N THR A 114 11.49 9.12 0.37
CA THR A 114 11.18 7.74 0.70
C THR A 114 12.46 7.08 1.19
N ALA A 115 12.47 6.62 2.43
CA ALA A 115 13.49 5.70 2.91
C ALA A 115 12.81 4.36 3.25
N PRO A 116 13.44 3.24 2.92
CA PRO A 116 12.90 1.93 3.26
C PRO A 116 12.87 1.75 4.77
N TYR A 117 11.95 0.92 5.24
CA TYR A 117 11.72 0.59 6.65
C TYR A 117 11.26 1.77 7.53
N GLU A 118 10.96 2.93 6.94
CA GLU A 118 10.29 4.01 7.66
C GLU A 118 8.80 3.73 7.84
N ILE A 119 8.32 3.96 9.05
CA ILE A 119 6.90 3.87 9.37
C ILE A 119 6.17 5.09 8.77
N ARG A 120 5.03 4.82 8.13
CA ARG A 120 4.11 5.82 7.59
C ARG A 120 2.71 5.59 8.14
N ARG A 121 1.97 6.68 8.38
CA ARG A 121 0.57 6.64 8.80
C ARG A 121 -0.31 6.97 7.60
N VAL A 122 -1.24 6.07 7.28
CA VAL A 122 -2.08 6.20 6.09
C VAL A 122 -3.55 6.27 6.49
N ASN A 123 -4.20 7.38 6.16
CA ASN A 123 -5.63 7.57 6.35
C ASN A 123 -6.39 6.99 5.15
N ARG A 124 -6.80 5.72 5.27
CA ARG A 124 -7.50 4.99 4.19
C ARG A 124 -8.85 4.38 4.56
N GLY A 125 -9.10 4.13 5.85
CA GLY A 125 -10.38 3.59 6.32
C GLY A 125 -10.73 2.25 5.71
N ALA A 126 -9.75 1.36 5.54
CA ALA A 126 -9.91 0.13 4.77
C ALA A 126 -9.89 -1.10 5.69
N VAL A 127 -10.66 -2.12 5.30
CA VAL A 127 -10.60 -3.46 5.90
C VAL A 127 -9.99 -4.41 4.87
N PHE A 128 -8.86 -5.00 5.22
CA PHE A 128 -8.15 -5.97 4.38
C PHE A 128 -8.28 -7.38 4.96
N PHE A 129 -8.40 -8.36 4.07
CA PHE A 129 -8.56 -9.76 4.42
C PHE A 129 -7.48 -10.62 3.78
N TRP A 130 -6.92 -11.52 4.57
CA TRP A 130 -6.19 -12.69 4.11
C TRP A 130 -6.89 -13.93 4.65
N ASP A 131 -7.07 -14.91 3.80
CA ASP A 131 -7.94 -16.05 4.08
C ASP A 131 -7.17 -17.14 4.82
N LYS A 132 -7.86 -17.90 5.66
CA LYS A 132 -7.34 -19.13 6.21
C LYS A 132 -6.76 -20.00 5.09
N GLY A 133 -5.56 -20.53 5.31
CA GLY A 133 -4.82 -21.34 4.34
C GLY A 133 -3.96 -20.54 3.37
N THR A 134 -4.08 -19.20 3.35
CA THR A 134 -3.22 -18.34 2.57
C THR A 134 -1.81 -18.26 3.18
N GLU A 135 -0.77 -18.38 2.35
CA GLU A 135 0.59 -18.03 2.75
C GLU A 135 0.73 -16.51 2.83
N VAL A 136 1.16 -16.00 3.99
CA VAL A 136 1.48 -14.60 4.22
C VAL A 136 2.98 -14.40 4.39
N TYR A 137 3.40 -13.18 4.09
CA TYR A 137 4.79 -12.76 4.07
C TYR A 137 4.95 -11.60 5.05
N GLU A 138 5.84 -11.73 6.02
CA GLU A 138 5.89 -10.84 7.17
C GLU A 138 7.29 -10.27 7.39
N LEU A 139 7.36 -8.96 7.64
CA LEU A 139 8.51 -8.31 8.27
C LEU A 139 8.29 -8.30 9.78
N VAL A 140 9.22 -8.89 10.53
CA VAL A 140 9.14 -9.00 11.98
C VAL A 140 10.22 -8.13 12.61
N ARG A 141 9.78 -7.18 13.44
CA ARG A 141 10.64 -6.28 14.21
C ARG A 141 11.30 -7.02 15.38
N PRO A 142 12.41 -6.47 15.94
CA PRO A 142 13.08 -7.05 17.11
C PRO A 142 12.19 -7.19 18.36
N ASP A 143 11.15 -6.36 18.47
CA ASP A 143 10.16 -6.39 19.57
C ASP A 143 9.04 -7.43 19.34
N GLY A 144 9.06 -8.14 18.21
CA GLY A 144 8.09 -9.16 17.83
C GLY A 144 6.91 -8.65 17.01
N GLU A 145 6.80 -7.33 16.78
CA GLU A 145 5.75 -6.76 15.94
C GLU A 145 5.92 -7.21 14.48
N ALA A 146 4.88 -7.78 13.88
CA ALA A 146 4.92 -8.36 12.54
C ALA A 146 4.02 -7.59 11.56
N TYR A 147 4.61 -7.05 10.50
CA TYR A 147 3.90 -6.40 9.40
C TYR A 147 3.62 -7.42 8.30
N VAL A 148 2.36 -7.56 7.90
CA VAL A 148 1.96 -8.46 6.81
C VAL A 148 2.01 -7.74 5.47
N MET A 149 2.58 -8.38 4.45
CA MET A 149 2.65 -7.82 3.10
C MET A 149 1.24 -7.65 2.53
N GLN A 150 0.88 -6.40 2.23
CA GLN A 150 -0.35 -6.08 1.52
C GLN A 150 -0.16 -6.12 0.00
N ALA A 151 1.01 -5.74 -0.50
CA ALA A 151 1.27 -5.67 -1.93
C ALA A 151 2.75 -5.81 -2.27
N LEU A 152 3.03 -6.57 -3.33
CA LEU A 152 4.35 -6.60 -3.96
C LEU A 152 4.46 -5.48 -5.01
N CYS A 153 5.67 -4.99 -5.25
CA CYS A 153 5.96 -3.98 -6.26
C CYS A 153 6.93 -4.53 -7.29
N THR A 154 6.67 -4.31 -8.58
CA THR A 154 7.58 -4.75 -9.67
C THR A 154 8.37 -3.61 -10.29
N ALA A 155 8.28 -2.41 -9.70
CA ALA A 155 8.98 -1.21 -10.20
C ALA A 155 10.50 -1.28 -9.99
N VAL A 156 10.96 -1.84 -8.87
CA VAL A 156 12.39 -1.95 -8.52
C VAL A 156 12.97 -3.30 -8.98
N ASP A 157 12.30 -4.40 -8.65
CA ASP A 157 12.65 -5.75 -9.12
C ASP A 157 11.47 -6.33 -9.94
N PRO A 158 11.55 -6.32 -11.28
CA PRO A 158 10.48 -6.82 -12.14
C PRO A 158 10.35 -8.34 -12.12
N THR A 159 11.27 -9.06 -11.46
CA THR A 159 11.19 -10.53 -11.30
C THR A 159 10.33 -10.95 -10.12
N LEU A 160 9.92 -10.02 -9.25
CA LEU A 160 9.07 -10.33 -8.10
C LEU A 160 7.71 -10.87 -8.54
N SER A 161 7.30 -11.98 -7.93
CA SER A 161 6.01 -12.62 -8.16
C SER A 161 5.57 -13.35 -6.89
N LEU A 162 4.28 -13.67 -6.76
CA LEU A 162 3.79 -14.46 -5.63
C LEU A 162 4.54 -15.78 -5.44
N GLU A 163 5.06 -16.37 -6.52
CA GLU A 163 5.75 -17.66 -6.49
C GLU A 163 7.14 -17.60 -5.82
N ASN A 164 7.76 -16.42 -5.77
CA ASN A 164 9.11 -16.25 -5.22
C ASN A 164 9.17 -15.40 -3.94
N LEU A 165 8.01 -14.95 -3.43
CA LEU A 165 7.98 -14.16 -2.20
C LEU A 165 8.52 -14.96 -0.99
N SER A 166 8.37 -16.28 -0.95
CA SER A 166 8.91 -17.09 0.15
C SER A 166 10.45 -17.02 0.29
N GLU A 167 11.14 -16.68 -0.80
CA GLU A 167 12.60 -16.52 -0.85
C GLU A 167 13.04 -15.06 -0.68
N LEU A 168 12.09 -14.11 -0.64
CA LEU A 168 12.35 -12.66 -0.65
C LEU A 168 13.29 -12.22 0.47
N GLY A 169 13.19 -12.82 1.66
CA GLY A 169 14.03 -12.48 2.81
C GLY A 169 15.54 -12.56 2.53
N SER A 170 15.98 -13.38 1.57
CA SER A 170 17.39 -13.46 1.15
C SER A 170 17.86 -12.29 0.29
N LYS A 171 16.92 -11.55 -0.31
CA LYS A 171 17.18 -10.35 -1.13
C LYS A 171 17.12 -9.06 -0.31
N LEU A 172 16.48 -9.08 0.86
CA LEU A 172 16.18 -7.88 1.63
C LEU A 172 17.37 -7.35 2.42
N ALA A 173 17.61 -6.04 2.33
CA ALA A 173 18.54 -5.29 3.16
C ALA A 173 17.88 -4.90 4.51
N LEU A 174 17.52 -5.90 5.31
CA LEU A 174 16.79 -5.71 6.56
C LEU A 174 17.56 -4.86 7.57
N PRO A 175 16.89 -3.95 8.31
CA PRO A 175 17.50 -3.26 9.44
C PRO A 175 17.95 -4.23 10.52
N GLU A 176 18.87 -3.78 11.39
CA GLU A 176 19.39 -4.60 12.47
C GLU A 176 18.27 -5.20 13.34
N GLY A 177 18.31 -6.52 13.53
CA GLY A 177 17.36 -7.29 14.32
C GLY A 177 15.99 -7.53 13.66
N TRP A 178 15.71 -6.96 12.48
CA TRP A 178 14.53 -7.34 11.71
C TRP A 178 14.72 -8.70 11.07
N SER A 179 13.63 -9.41 10.87
CA SER A 179 13.61 -10.68 10.14
C SER A 179 12.47 -10.72 9.14
N TYR A 180 12.61 -11.56 8.13
CA TYR A 180 11.55 -11.88 7.18
C TYR A 180 11.11 -13.32 7.39
N ARG A 181 9.80 -13.58 7.39
CA ARG A 181 9.26 -14.94 7.49
C ARG A 181 8.02 -15.13 6.63
N THR A 182 7.71 -16.39 6.35
CA THR A 182 6.41 -16.80 5.82
C THR A 182 5.67 -17.68 6.80
N ARG A 183 4.34 -17.68 6.70
CA ARG A 183 3.48 -18.65 7.40
C ARG A 183 2.19 -18.87 6.62
N ILE A 184 1.63 -20.08 6.76
CA ILE A 184 0.27 -20.36 6.31
C ILE A 184 -0.70 -19.96 7.44
N LEU A 185 -1.72 -19.21 7.11
CA LEU A 185 -2.73 -18.77 8.07
C LEU A 185 -3.61 -19.94 8.55
N GLU A 186 -3.77 -20.12 9.86
CA GLU A 186 -4.68 -21.12 10.44
C GLU A 186 -6.13 -20.61 10.59
N GLU A 187 -6.29 -19.28 10.54
CA GLU A 187 -7.53 -18.53 10.61
C GLU A 187 -7.44 -17.28 9.71
N ASP A 188 -8.59 -16.71 9.34
CA ASP A 188 -8.61 -15.47 8.55
C ASP A 188 -7.90 -14.35 9.32
N LEU A 189 -6.99 -13.65 8.65
CA LEU A 189 -6.37 -12.43 9.16
C LEU A 189 -7.13 -11.22 8.61
N VAL A 190 -7.65 -10.41 9.52
CA VAL A 190 -8.38 -9.18 9.17
C VAL A 190 -7.60 -7.99 9.70
N VAL A 191 -7.26 -7.05 8.81
CA VAL A 191 -6.65 -5.77 9.20
C VAL A 191 -7.69 -4.69 8.95
N ASP A 192 -8.37 -4.27 10.02
CA ASP A 192 -9.39 -3.22 10.00
C ASP A 192 -8.77 -1.89 10.45
N THR A 193 -8.78 -0.90 9.56
CA THR A 193 -8.28 0.46 9.81
C THR A 193 -9.39 1.50 9.66
N SER A 194 -10.65 1.11 9.91
CA SER A 194 -11.84 1.96 9.72
C SER A 194 -11.98 3.07 10.76
N ASP A 195 -11.34 2.95 11.92
CA ASP A 195 -11.42 3.91 13.02
C ASP A 195 -10.06 4.52 13.43
N HIS A 196 -8.98 4.16 12.74
CA HIS A 196 -7.63 4.68 13.00
C HIS A 196 -6.74 4.67 11.75
N LEU A 197 -5.61 5.38 11.81
CA LEU A 197 -4.63 5.42 10.71
C LEU A 197 -3.90 4.09 10.61
N ALA A 198 -3.79 3.55 9.39
CA ALA A 198 -2.99 2.36 9.12
C ALA A 198 -1.49 2.65 9.33
N THR A 199 -0.79 1.75 10.00
CA THR A 199 0.68 1.76 10.09
C THR A 199 1.25 0.92 8.95
N VAL A 200 2.01 1.57 8.06
CA VAL A 200 2.54 0.98 6.83
C VAL A 200 4.06 1.14 6.80
N VAL A 201 4.74 0.12 6.28
CA VAL A 201 6.18 0.14 5.99
C VAL A 201 6.43 -0.36 4.56
N GLN A 202 7.49 0.15 3.93
CA GLN A 202 7.96 -0.33 2.63
C GLN A 202 9.41 -0.80 2.74
N ASP A 203 9.75 -1.92 2.10
CA ASP A 203 11.14 -2.35 1.95
C ASP A 203 11.84 -1.58 0.79
N GLU A 204 13.13 -1.83 0.56
CA GLU A 204 13.90 -1.17 -0.51
C GLU A 204 13.52 -1.62 -1.93
N LEU A 205 12.73 -2.69 -2.06
CA LEU A 205 12.12 -3.11 -3.32
C LEU A 205 10.71 -2.53 -3.49
N GLU A 206 10.31 -1.65 -2.58
CA GLU A 206 9.01 -0.99 -2.47
C GLU A 206 7.82 -1.93 -2.23
N ASN A 207 8.03 -3.18 -1.80
CA ASN A 207 6.90 -3.99 -1.32
C ASN A 207 6.32 -3.33 -0.08
N THR A 208 4.99 -3.36 0.03
CA THR A 208 4.29 -2.64 1.09
C THR A 208 3.69 -3.61 2.08
N TYR A 209 3.91 -3.35 3.36
CA TYR A 209 3.44 -4.15 4.49
C TYR A 209 2.60 -3.28 5.42
N THR A 210 1.59 -3.87 6.05
CA THR A 210 0.69 -3.20 6.98
C THR A 210 0.73 -3.92 8.32
N LEU A 211 0.63 -3.17 9.41
CA LEU A 211 0.54 -3.75 10.75
C LEU A 211 -0.88 -4.31 10.98
N PRO A 212 -1.03 -5.57 11.42
CA PRO A 212 -2.27 -6.07 12.02
C PRO A 212 -2.42 -5.56 13.46
N TYR A 213 -3.65 -5.22 13.86
CA TYR A 213 -3.98 -4.69 15.20
C TYR A 213 -4.75 -5.70 16.03
#